data_AF-A0A3P3ZPW2-F1
#
_entry.id   AF-A0A3P3ZPW2-F1
#
_cell.length_a   1.000
_cell.length_b   1.000
_cell.length_c   1.000
_cell.angle_alpha   90.00
_cell.angle_beta   90.00
_cell.angle_gamma   90.00
#
_symmetry.space_group_name_H-M   'P 1'
#
loop_
_entity.id
_entity.type
_entity.pdbx_description
1 polymer ?
#
loop_
_entity_poly.entity_id
_entity_poly.type
_entity_poly.pdbx_seq_one_letter_code
_entity_poly.pdbx_strand_id
1 'polypeptide(L)'
;MWKPYLTLIEKHCTNALNILDRFHIVAKLNLALDEVRASEARRLVQDGYEPVLKKSRWCLLKRRTNLTPKQRVKLRDVLRYNLQSVRAYLFKEYFQQFWDYDSPTWAGKFLDQWCAEVMRSKIEPLKKFVRTVRNHRELMLNYFRARKQFSSGIVEGLNNKAKVTMRKAYGFRTFEMLELSLYHVLGKLPEPKLTHTFY
;
A
#
# COMPACT_ATOMS: atom_id res chain seq x y z
N MET A 1 6.46 -2.80 10.11
CA MET A 1 7.90 -3.02 9.82
C MET A 1 8.38 -4.16 10.71
N TRP A 2 9.37 -4.96 10.31
CA TRP A 2 9.92 -6.00 11.18
C TRP A 2 10.69 -5.33 12.31
N LYS A 3 10.31 -5.59 13.57
CA LYS A 3 10.84 -4.88 14.75
C LYS A 3 12.38 -4.99 14.88
N PRO A 4 13.01 -6.14 14.60
CA PRO A 4 14.47 -6.26 14.61
C PRO A 4 15.20 -5.31 13.66
N TYR A 5 14.64 -4.98 12.49
CA TYR A 5 15.26 -3.98 11.60
C TYR A 5 15.31 -2.59 12.24
N LEU A 6 14.22 -2.18 12.90
CA LEU A 6 14.19 -0.89 13.59
C LEU A 6 15.23 -0.83 14.70
N THR A 7 15.35 -1.89 15.49
CA THR A 7 16.36 -1.99 16.56
C THR A 7 17.79 -1.96 16.03
N LEU A 8 18.06 -2.65 14.92
CA LEU A 8 19.39 -2.64 14.28
C LEU A 8 19.74 -1.27 13.71
N ILE A 9 18.80 -0.61 13.04
CA ILE A 9 19.00 0.74 12.50
C ILE A 9 19.24 1.73 13.64
N GLU A 10 18.47 1.66 14.72
CA GLU A 10 18.66 2.50 15.91
C GLU A 10 20.05 2.30 16.52
N LYS A 11 20.55 1.06 16.56
CA LYS A 11 21.87 0.74 17.11
C LYS A 11 23.04 1.18 16.22
N HIS A 12 22.92 1.00 14.91
CA HIS A 12 24.06 1.13 13.98
C HIS A 12 24.01 2.39 13.10
N CYS A 13 22.83 2.96 12.90
CA CYS A 13 22.61 4.13 12.04
C CYS A 13 21.88 5.22 12.83
N THR A 14 22.52 5.71 13.90
CA THR A 14 21.93 6.63 14.89
C THR A 14 21.38 7.93 14.30
N ASN A 15 21.94 8.39 13.17
CA ASN A 15 21.51 9.60 12.47
C ASN A 15 20.50 9.33 11.34
N ALA A 16 20.07 8.07 11.13
CA ALA A 16 19.17 7.73 10.05
C ALA A 16 17.71 8.07 10.38
N LEU A 17 17.05 8.76 9.45
CA LEU A 17 15.63 9.04 9.54
C LEU A 17 14.81 7.89 8.94
N ASN A 18 14.15 7.12 9.80
CA ASN A 18 13.35 5.96 9.38
C ASN A 18 12.00 6.36 8.79
N ILE A 19 11.84 6.20 7.48
CA ILE A 19 10.61 6.57 6.77
C ILE A 19 9.82 5.29 6.45
N LEU A 20 8.53 5.29 6.78
CA LEU A 20 7.65 4.19 6.37
C LEU A 20 7.25 4.29 4.90
N ASP A 21 7.19 3.12 4.28
CA ASP A 21 6.71 3.00 2.90
C ASP A 21 5.22 3.35 2.77
N ARG A 22 4.93 4.38 1.97
CA ARG A 22 3.58 4.83 1.62
C ARG A 22 2.74 3.73 0.96
N PHE A 23 3.32 2.92 0.08
CA PHE A 23 2.61 1.83 -0.61
C PHE A 23 2.02 0.86 0.41
N HIS A 24 2.80 0.43 1.40
CA HIS A 24 2.33 -0.49 2.42
C HIS A 24 1.22 0.10 3.30
N ILE A 25 1.26 1.41 3.58
CA ILE A 25 0.18 2.09 4.31
C ILE A 25 -1.12 2.06 3.50
N VAL A 26 -1.06 2.47 2.23
CA VAL A 26 -2.23 2.50 1.34
C VAL A 26 -2.76 1.07 1.07
N ALA A 27 -1.87 0.09 0.91
CA ALA A 27 -2.24 -1.30 0.72
C ALA A 27 -3.00 -1.87 1.92
N LYS A 28 -2.55 -1.59 3.15
CA LYS A 28 -3.25 -2.00 4.38
C LYS A 28 -4.62 -1.33 4.53
N LEU A 29 -4.73 -0.05 4.17
CA LEU A 29 -6.03 0.64 4.16
C LEU A 29 -7.00 0.03 3.14
N ASN A 30 -6.51 -0.26 1.93
CA ASN A 30 -7.29 -0.94 0.89
C ASN A 30 -7.73 -2.35 1.31
N LEU A 31 -6.88 -3.08 2.03
CA LEU A 31 -7.22 -4.39 2.58
C LEU A 31 -8.38 -4.28 3.60
N ALA A 32 -8.29 -3.31 4.51
CA ALA A 32 -9.35 -3.05 5.49
C ALA A 32 -10.68 -2.67 4.81
N LEU A 33 -10.65 -1.83 3.77
CA LEU A 33 -11.83 -1.50 2.97
C LEU A 33 -12.42 -2.72 2.26
N ASP A 34 -11.58 -3.58 1.68
CA ASP A 34 -12.04 -4.80 1.00
C ASP A 34 -12.65 -5.80 1.99
N GLU A 35 -12.14 -5.90 3.22
CA GLU A 35 -12.72 -6.71 4.30
C GLU A 35 -14.14 -6.23 4.66
N VAL A 36 -14.34 -4.91 4.82
CA VAL A 36 -15.66 -4.31 5.07
C VAL A 36 -16.62 -4.64 3.92
N ARG A 37 -16.18 -4.42 2.68
CA ARG A 37 -16.98 -4.71 1.49
C ARG A 37 -17.34 -6.19 1.38
N ALA A 38 -16.40 -7.08 1.65
CA ALA A 38 -16.62 -8.51 1.56
C ALA A 38 -17.57 -9.04 2.65
N SER A 39 -17.49 -8.52 3.88
CA SER A 39 -18.41 -8.91 4.96
C SER A 39 -19.82 -8.37 4.70
N GLU A 40 -19.94 -7.10 4.32
CA GLU A 40 -21.22 -6.47 4.06
C GLU A 40 -21.92 -7.06 2.83
N ALA A 41 -21.18 -7.37 1.77
CA ALA A 41 -21.76 -8.02 0.60
C ALA A 41 -22.33 -9.41 0.92
N ARG A 42 -21.68 -10.18 1.81
CA ARG A 42 -22.19 -11.48 2.26
C ARG A 42 -23.46 -11.33 3.10
N ARG A 43 -23.46 -10.37 4.02
CA ARG A 43 -24.63 -10.07 4.86
C ARG A 43 -25.84 -9.64 4.04
N LEU A 44 -25.67 -8.73 3.07
CA LEU A 44 -26.76 -8.29 2.19
C LEU A 44 -27.42 -9.46 1.46
N VAL A 45 -26.63 -10.41 0.96
CA VAL A 45 -27.15 -11.61 0.28
C VAL A 45 -27.88 -12.53 1.26
N GLN A 46 -27.33 -12.73 2.44
CA GLN A 46 -27.95 -13.56 3.49
C GLN A 46 -29.29 -12.98 3.95
N ASP A 47 -29.39 -11.67 4.04
CA ASP A 47 -30.60 -10.94 4.45
C ASP A 47 -31.62 -10.79 3.29
N GLY A 48 -31.34 -11.34 2.11
CA GLY A 48 -32.24 -11.32 0.95
C GLY A 48 -32.26 -10.00 0.16
N TYR A 49 -31.34 -9.07 0.41
CA TYR A 49 -31.23 -7.82 -0.35
C TYR A 49 -30.55 -8.02 -1.71
N GLU A 50 -30.79 -7.08 -2.63
CA GLU A 50 -30.09 -7.04 -3.91
C GLU A 50 -28.57 -6.95 -3.69
N PRO A 51 -27.74 -7.72 -4.43
CA PRO A 51 -26.29 -7.76 -4.25
C PRO A 51 -25.60 -6.52 -4.87
N VAL A 52 -25.92 -5.34 -4.38
CA VAL A 52 -25.45 -4.03 -4.90
C VAL A 52 -23.92 -3.89 -4.88
N LEU A 53 -23.24 -4.57 -3.94
CA LEU A 53 -21.78 -4.61 -3.83
C LEU A 53 -21.10 -5.62 -4.76
N LYS A 54 -21.85 -6.42 -5.53
CA LYS A 54 -21.28 -7.35 -6.53
C LYS A 54 -20.50 -6.57 -7.60
N LYS A 55 -19.32 -7.07 -7.98
CA LYS A 55 -18.39 -6.42 -8.94
C LYS A 55 -17.97 -4.99 -8.55
N SER A 56 -18.12 -4.57 -7.30
CA SER A 56 -17.77 -3.21 -6.84
C SER A 56 -16.33 -3.06 -6.34
N ARG A 57 -15.61 -4.17 -6.09
CA ARG A 57 -14.28 -4.17 -5.44
C ARG A 57 -13.32 -3.12 -6.01
N TRP A 58 -13.03 -3.21 -7.30
CA TRP A 58 -12.09 -2.30 -7.95
C TRP A 58 -12.62 -0.87 -8.08
N CYS A 59 -13.94 -0.67 -8.00
CA CYS A 59 -14.55 0.66 -7.99
C CYS A 59 -14.21 1.41 -6.70
N LEU A 60 -14.12 0.70 -5.57
CA LEU A 60 -13.81 1.27 -4.25
C LEU A 60 -12.28 1.39 -4.01
N LEU A 61 -11.50 0.41 -4.48
CA LEU A 61 -10.06 0.36 -4.19
C LEU A 61 -9.21 1.31 -5.05
N LYS A 62 -9.55 1.50 -6.33
CA LYS A 62 -8.76 2.36 -7.23
C LYS A 62 -8.92 3.84 -6.89
N ARG A 63 -7.98 4.66 -7.36
CA ARG A 63 -8.14 6.12 -7.39
C ARG A 63 -9.20 6.50 -8.42
N ARG A 64 -10.00 7.55 -8.15
CA ARG A 64 -11.06 8.02 -9.05
C ARG A 64 -10.58 8.31 -10.48
N THR A 65 -9.38 8.84 -10.62
CA THR A 65 -8.71 9.10 -11.91
C THR A 65 -8.40 7.84 -12.71
N ASN A 66 -8.24 6.69 -12.04
CA ASN A 66 -7.83 5.42 -12.65
C ASN A 66 -9.01 4.47 -12.88
N LEU A 67 -10.24 4.95 -12.68
CA LEU A 67 -11.46 4.18 -12.91
C LEU A 67 -11.81 4.17 -14.40
N THR A 68 -12.19 2.99 -14.90
CA THR A 68 -12.79 2.88 -16.23
C THR A 68 -14.18 3.53 -16.25
N PRO A 69 -14.73 3.91 -17.43
CA PRO A 69 -16.07 4.49 -17.52
C PRO A 69 -17.15 3.64 -16.83
N LYS A 70 -17.12 2.31 -17.04
CA LYS A 70 -18.03 1.36 -16.39
C LYS A 70 -17.88 1.34 -14.87
N GLN A 71 -16.64 1.40 -14.37
CA GLN A 71 -16.37 1.43 -12.92
C GLN A 71 -16.87 2.73 -12.28
N ARG A 72 -16.78 3.87 -12.98
CA ARG A 72 -17.27 5.17 -12.50
C ARG A 72 -18.78 5.18 -12.33
N VAL A 73 -19.52 4.64 -13.31
CA VAL A 73 -20.98 4.48 -13.21
C VAL A 73 -21.34 3.60 -12.01
N LYS A 74 -20.72 2.42 -11.90
CA LYS A 74 -20.98 1.51 -10.78
C LYS A 74 -20.65 2.13 -9.43
N LEU A 75 -19.55 2.88 -9.32
CA LEU A 75 -19.19 3.60 -8.10
C LEU A 75 -20.28 4.60 -7.73
N ARG A 76 -20.74 5.42 -8.68
CA ARG A 76 -21.81 6.40 -8.46
C ARG A 76 -23.08 5.72 -7.93
N ASP A 77 -23.45 4.57 -8.47
CA ASP A 77 -24.63 3.83 -8.02
C ASP A 77 -24.45 3.30 -6.60
N VAL A 78 -23.29 2.71 -6.28
CA VAL A 78 -22.97 2.22 -4.92
C VAL A 78 -22.97 3.35 -3.89
N LEU A 79 -22.47 4.54 -4.25
CA LEU A 79 -22.41 5.70 -3.36
C LEU A 79 -23.79 6.26 -2.96
N ARG A 80 -24.88 5.86 -3.63
CA ARG A 80 -26.25 6.25 -3.26
C ARG A 80 -26.77 5.52 -2.03
N TYR A 81 -26.13 4.43 -1.63
CA TYR A 81 -26.57 3.60 -0.52
C TYR A 81 -25.89 3.98 0.80
N ASN A 82 -26.62 3.85 1.91
CA ASN A 82 -26.07 4.04 3.26
C ASN A 82 -25.37 2.77 3.77
N LEU A 83 -24.32 2.35 3.06
CA LEU A 83 -23.54 1.13 3.37
C LEU A 83 -22.28 1.45 4.17
N GLN A 84 -21.84 0.53 5.02
CA GLN A 84 -20.55 0.64 5.71
C GLN A 84 -19.39 0.69 4.71
N SER A 85 -19.50 -0.01 3.58
CA SER A 85 -18.54 0.04 2.48
C SER A 85 -18.40 1.43 1.88
N VAL A 86 -19.50 2.18 1.78
CA VAL A 86 -19.50 3.57 1.28
C VAL A 86 -18.79 4.46 2.29
N ARG A 87 -19.13 4.36 3.57
CA ARG A 87 -18.45 5.11 4.64
C ARG A 87 -16.96 4.79 4.69
N ALA A 88 -16.58 3.52 4.57
CA ALA A 88 -15.19 3.09 4.54
C ALA A 88 -14.43 3.64 3.32
N TYR A 89 -15.08 3.66 2.14
CA TYR A 89 -14.53 4.28 0.95
C TYR A 89 -14.28 5.78 1.14
N LEU A 90 -15.24 6.51 1.73
CA LEU A 90 -15.10 7.93 2.02
C LEU A 90 -13.92 8.19 2.98
N PHE A 91 -13.73 7.37 4.02
CA PHE A 91 -12.54 7.49 4.89
C PHE A 91 -11.24 7.27 4.13
N LYS A 92 -11.22 6.32 3.19
CA LYS A 92 -10.04 6.04 2.36
C LYS A 92 -9.73 7.17 1.37
N GLU A 93 -10.74 7.80 0.80
CA GLU A 93 -10.56 9.01 -0.04
C GLU A 93 -10.12 10.20 0.81
N TYR A 94 -10.74 10.41 1.99
CA TYR A 94 -10.34 11.45 2.92
C TYR A 94 -8.88 11.30 3.35
N PHE A 95 -8.44 10.08 3.65
CA PHE A 95 -7.04 9.79 4.01
C PHE A 95 -6.02 10.17 2.92
N GLN A 96 -6.43 10.27 1.64
CA GLN A 96 -5.49 10.68 0.58
C GLN A 96 -4.93 12.08 0.81
N GLN A 97 -5.72 12.97 1.43
CA GLN A 97 -5.30 14.35 1.74
C GLN A 97 -4.08 14.40 2.66
N PHE A 98 -3.82 13.32 3.43
CA PHE A 98 -2.63 13.21 4.26
C PHE A 98 -1.34 13.48 3.48
N TRP A 99 -1.27 13.03 2.23
CA TRP A 99 -0.07 13.14 1.40
C TRP A 99 0.14 14.54 0.81
N ASP A 100 -0.89 15.39 0.85
CA ASP A 100 -0.87 16.72 0.26
C ASP A 100 -0.23 17.76 1.21
N TYR A 101 -0.23 17.50 2.52
CA TYR A 101 0.43 18.37 3.53
C TYR A 101 1.94 18.43 3.38
N ASP A 102 2.58 19.59 3.53
CA ASP A 102 4.05 19.69 3.54
C ASP A 102 4.65 19.72 4.95
N SER A 103 3.94 20.32 5.90
CA SER A 103 4.39 20.43 7.28
C SER A 103 4.11 19.15 8.07
N PRO A 104 5.12 18.55 8.75
CA PRO A 104 4.91 17.41 9.64
C PRO A 104 3.88 17.68 10.74
N THR A 105 3.80 18.93 11.23
CA THR A 105 2.88 19.33 12.30
C THR A 105 1.43 19.29 11.82
N TRP A 106 1.15 19.86 10.64
CA TRP A 106 -0.20 19.86 10.06
C TRP A 106 -0.61 18.44 9.61
N ALA A 107 0.31 17.69 9.00
CA ALA A 107 0.08 16.27 8.68
C ALA A 107 -0.24 15.45 9.94
N GLY A 108 0.47 15.69 11.05
CA GLY A 108 0.21 15.06 12.35
C GLY A 108 -1.18 15.37 12.88
N LYS A 109 -1.58 16.65 12.90
CA LYS A 109 -2.93 17.06 13.33
C LYS A 109 -4.02 16.40 12.49
N PHE A 110 -3.84 16.39 11.16
CA PHE A 110 -4.75 15.69 10.25
C PHE A 110 -4.85 14.21 10.58
N LEU A 111 -3.71 13.54 10.78
CA LEU A 111 -3.66 12.10 11.05
C LEU A 111 -4.38 11.75 12.35
N ASP A 112 -4.20 12.55 13.39
CA ASP A 112 -4.83 12.38 14.70
C ASP A 112 -6.35 12.58 14.61
N GLN A 113 -6.80 13.62 13.91
CA GLN A 113 -8.22 13.87 13.63
C GLN A 113 -8.85 12.71 12.85
N TRP A 114 -8.24 12.33 11.73
CA TRP A 114 -8.72 11.23 10.90
C TRP A 114 -8.83 9.93 11.70
N CYS A 115 -7.82 9.63 12.52
CA CYS A 115 -7.84 8.47 13.41
C CYS A 115 -8.98 8.54 14.43
N ALA A 116 -9.26 9.70 15.01
CA ALA A 116 -10.38 9.88 15.96
C ALA A 116 -11.75 9.66 15.29
N GLU A 117 -11.95 10.19 14.09
CA GLU A 117 -13.18 10.00 13.32
C GLU A 117 -13.41 8.53 12.94
N VAL A 118 -12.38 7.85 12.45
CA VAL A 118 -12.47 6.42 12.11
C VAL A 118 -12.74 5.58 13.35
N MET A 119 -12.16 5.89 14.50
CA MET A 119 -12.44 5.17 15.75
C MET A 119 -13.90 5.30 16.19
N ARG A 120 -14.57 6.42 15.88
CA ARG A 120 -16.00 6.63 16.13
C ARG A 120 -16.92 5.98 15.08
N SER A 121 -16.37 5.51 13.96
CA SER A 121 -17.17 5.01 12.83
C SER A 121 -17.89 3.67 13.08
N LYS A 122 -17.48 2.90 14.10
CA LYS A 122 -17.91 1.51 14.35
C LYS A 122 -17.55 0.53 13.21
N ILE A 123 -16.53 0.82 12.40
CA ILE A 123 -16.04 -0.05 11.32
C ILE A 123 -14.76 -0.76 11.77
N GLU A 124 -14.88 -1.99 12.25
CA GLU A 124 -13.77 -2.69 12.92
C GLU A 124 -12.52 -2.95 12.05
N PRO A 125 -12.63 -3.32 10.76
CA PRO A 125 -11.44 -3.45 9.91
C PRO A 125 -10.63 -2.15 9.82
N LEU A 126 -11.31 -1.00 9.72
CA LEU A 126 -10.64 0.31 9.70
C LEU A 126 -10.05 0.69 11.06
N LYS A 127 -10.71 0.35 12.17
CA LYS A 127 -10.15 0.54 13.51
C LYS A 127 -8.86 -0.26 13.72
N LYS A 128 -8.79 -1.51 13.23
CA LYS A 128 -7.55 -2.30 13.25
C LYS A 128 -6.42 -1.61 12.49
N PHE A 129 -6.74 -1.04 11.31
CA PHE A 129 -5.80 -0.21 10.57
C PHE A 129 -5.34 1.02 11.38
N VAL A 130 -6.26 1.77 11.99
CA VAL A 130 -5.95 2.94 12.83
C VAL A 130 -5.02 2.60 13.99
N ARG A 131 -5.23 1.47 14.68
CA ARG A 131 -4.31 1.01 15.74
C ARG A 131 -2.89 0.84 15.21
N THR A 132 -2.74 0.31 14.00
CA THR A 132 -1.44 0.17 13.34
C THR A 132 -0.84 1.54 13.01
N VAL A 133 -1.65 2.47 12.48
CA VAL A 133 -1.23 3.84 12.15
C VAL A 133 -0.73 4.58 13.39
N ARG A 134 -1.47 4.52 14.50
CA ARG A 134 -1.07 5.15 15.77
C ARG A 134 0.26 4.63 16.28
N ASN A 135 0.47 3.32 16.25
CA ASN A 135 1.75 2.70 16.65
C ASN A 135 2.94 3.13 15.78
N HIS A 136 2.68 3.60 14.56
CA HIS A 136 3.70 3.96 13.59
C HIS A 136 3.66 5.45 13.21
N ARG A 137 2.95 6.27 13.99
CA ARG A 137 2.68 7.68 13.69
C ARG A 137 3.96 8.45 13.37
N GLU A 138 4.97 8.34 14.22
CA GLU A 138 6.24 9.06 14.04
C GLU A 138 6.97 8.65 12.75
N LEU A 139 6.98 7.36 12.41
CA LEU A 139 7.60 6.87 11.19
C LEU A 139 6.86 7.33 9.92
N MET A 140 5.55 7.58 10.01
CA MET A 140 4.77 8.19 8.93
C MET A 140 5.10 9.68 8.80
N LEU A 141 5.26 10.38 9.92
CA LEU A 141 5.61 11.81 9.92
C LEU A 141 7.03 12.10 9.43
N ASN A 142 7.94 11.13 9.57
CA ASN A 142 9.29 11.20 9.02
C ASN A 142 9.31 11.43 7.51
N TYR A 143 8.28 10.99 6.77
CA TYR A 143 8.15 11.29 5.34
C TYR A 143 8.12 12.81 5.04
N PHE A 144 7.40 13.57 5.87
CA PHE A 144 7.29 15.02 5.74
C PHE A 144 8.54 15.73 6.27
N ARG A 145 9.15 15.21 7.34
CA ARG A 145 10.46 15.70 7.85
C ARG A 145 11.55 15.58 6.77
N ALA A 146 11.48 14.52 5.98
CA ALA A 146 12.33 14.28 4.82
C ALA A 146 11.90 15.03 3.55
N ARG A 147 11.03 16.04 3.66
CA ARG A 147 10.55 16.87 2.55
C ARG A 147 9.95 16.07 1.39
N LYS A 148 9.36 14.90 1.67
CA LYS A 148 8.72 14.01 0.69
C LYS A 148 9.66 13.48 -0.42
N GLN A 149 10.98 13.57 -0.23
CA GLN A 149 11.96 13.25 -1.28
C GLN A 149 12.12 11.75 -1.56
N PHE A 150 11.78 10.90 -0.59
CA PHE A 150 12.01 9.46 -0.70
C PHE A 150 10.78 8.73 -1.22
N SER A 151 10.97 7.93 -2.27
CA SER A 151 9.95 7.05 -2.84
C SER A 151 10.48 5.63 -2.91
N SER A 152 9.67 4.66 -2.48
CA SER A 152 9.99 3.25 -2.61
C SER A 152 10.01 2.74 -4.05
N GLY A 153 9.58 3.54 -5.04
CA GLY A 153 9.45 3.10 -6.43
C GLY A 153 10.76 2.57 -7.04
N ILE A 154 11.92 3.14 -6.67
CA ILE A 154 13.23 2.66 -7.13
C ILE A 154 13.52 1.27 -6.55
N VAL A 155 13.27 1.08 -5.25
CA VAL A 155 13.47 -0.20 -4.55
C VAL A 155 12.51 -1.26 -5.08
N GLU A 156 11.25 -0.90 -5.34
CA GLU A 156 10.27 -1.79 -5.96
C GLU A 156 10.68 -2.19 -7.39
N GLY A 157 11.22 -1.26 -8.17
CA GLY A 157 11.78 -1.54 -9.49
C GLY A 157 12.92 -2.55 -9.43
N LEU A 158 13.86 -2.37 -8.50
CA LEU A 158 14.97 -3.30 -8.28
C LEU A 158 14.46 -4.68 -7.85
N ASN A 159 13.53 -4.74 -6.89
CA ASN A 159 12.91 -5.97 -6.41
C ASN A 159 12.16 -6.71 -7.53
N ASN A 160 11.46 -5.98 -8.39
CA ASN A 160 10.79 -6.57 -9.55
C ASN A 160 11.79 -7.14 -10.55
N LYS A 161 12.91 -6.44 -10.81
CA LYS A 161 13.97 -6.93 -11.69
C LYS A 161 14.58 -8.23 -11.15
N ALA A 162 14.91 -8.28 -9.86
CA ALA A 162 15.39 -9.49 -9.19
C ALA A 162 14.40 -10.66 -9.31
N LYS A 163 13.10 -10.43 -9.06
CA LYS A 163 12.04 -11.43 -9.22
C LYS A 163 11.88 -11.90 -10.67
N VAL A 164 12.10 -11.04 -11.65
CA VAL A 164 12.07 -11.42 -13.07
C VAL A 164 13.25 -12.33 -13.39
N THR A 165 14.47 -12.00 -12.93
CA THR A 165 15.65 -12.86 -13.10
C THR A 165 15.41 -14.26 -12.54
N MET A 166 14.91 -14.35 -11.30
CA MET A 166 14.58 -15.63 -10.67
C MET A 166 13.53 -16.44 -11.45
N ARG A 167 12.51 -15.76 -11.98
CA ARG A 167 11.46 -16.42 -12.78
C ARG A 167 11.96 -16.92 -14.13
N LYS A 168 12.84 -16.15 -14.80
CA LYS A 168 13.45 -16.55 -16.08
C LYS A 168 14.34 -17.79 -15.96
N ALA A 169 14.97 -17.98 -14.79
CA ALA A 169 15.84 -19.12 -14.54
C ALA A 169 15.09 -20.43 -14.22
N TYR A 170 13.79 -20.38 -13.94
CA TYR A 170 12.99 -21.54 -13.50
C TYR A 170 13.55 -22.27 -12.25
N GLY A 171 14.31 -21.54 -11.42
CA GLY A 171 14.96 -22.06 -10.22
C GLY A 171 16.48 -22.10 -10.34
N PHE A 172 17.17 -21.93 -9.21
CA PHE A 172 18.62 -22.06 -9.12
C PHE A 172 18.97 -23.26 -8.24
N ARG A 173 19.96 -24.04 -8.67
CA ARG A 173 20.43 -25.22 -7.92
C ARG A 173 21.20 -24.83 -6.64
N THR A 174 21.86 -23.69 -6.64
CA THR A 174 22.64 -23.17 -5.51
C THR A 174 22.36 -21.69 -5.29
N PHE A 175 22.57 -21.20 -4.06
CA PHE A 175 22.45 -19.78 -3.73
C PHE A 175 23.49 -18.93 -4.46
N GLU A 176 24.71 -19.45 -4.61
CA GLU A 176 25.81 -18.78 -5.33
C GLU A 176 25.44 -18.43 -6.77
N MET A 177 24.78 -19.34 -7.49
CA MET A 177 24.30 -19.09 -8.87
C MET A 177 23.20 -18.03 -8.93
N LEU A 178 22.33 -17.99 -7.92
CA LEU A 178 21.34 -16.93 -7.78
C LEU A 178 22.03 -15.59 -7.56
N GLU A 179 23.00 -15.53 -6.64
CA GLU A 179 23.75 -14.32 -6.31
C GLU A 179 24.50 -13.77 -7.53
N LEU A 180 25.27 -14.60 -8.23
CA LEU A 180 25.96 -14.25 -9.48
C LEU A 180 25.00 -13.70 -10.53
N SER A 181 23.87 -14.37 -10.74
CA SER A 181 22.85 -13.94 -11.70
C SER A 181 22.26 -12.57 -11.34
N LEU A 182 22.02 -12.32 -10.04
CA LEU A 182 21.55 -11.02 -9.57
C LEU A 182 22.63 -9.93 -9.76
N TYR A 183 23.90 -10.22 -9.49
CA TYR A 183 24.98 -9.26 -9.72
C TYR A 183 25.14 -8.90 -11.20
N HIS A 184 25.08 -9.87 -12.12
CA HIS A 184 25.12 -9.57 -13.56
C HIS A 184 23.95 -8.68 -13.98
N VAL A 185 22.73 -9.03 -13.58
CA VAL A 185 21.52 -8.31 -14.01
C VAL A 185 21.37 -6.93 -13.35
N LEU A 186 21.71 -6.80 -12.07
CA LEU A 186 21.53 -5.56 -11.31
C LEU A 186 22.76 -4.65 -11.34
N GLY A 187 23.96 -5.23 -11.37
CA GLY A 187 25.24 -4.53 -11.28
C GLY A 187 25.83 -4.05 -12.60
N LYS A 188 25.20 -4.36 -13.75
CA LYS A 188 25.75 -4.09 -15.10
C LYS A 188 27.20 -4.57 -15.22
N LEU A 189 27.48 -5.77 -14.72
CA LEU A 189 28.81 -6.35 -14.82
C LEU A 189 29.18 -6.63 -16.28
N PRO A 190 30.46 -6.58 -16.64
CA PRO A 190 30.91 -6.91 -17.99
C PRO A 190 30.51 -8.35 -18.32
N GLU A 191 29.83 -8.52 -19.46
CA GLU A 191 29.49 -9.82 -20.00
C GLU A 191 30.63 -10.29 -20.92
N PRO A 192 30.95 -11.59 -20.96
CA PRO A 192 31.92 -12.11 -21.92
C PRO A 192 31.45 -11.82 -23.34
N LYS A 193 32.40 -11.55 -24.26
CA LYS A 193 32.07 -11.40 -25.68
C LYS A 193 31.56 -12.74 -26.20
N LEU A 194 30.25 -12.84 -26.43
CA LEU A 194 29.62 -14.01 -27.03
C LEU A 194 29.65 -13.89 -28.55
N THR A 195 29.94 -14.99 -29.25
CA THR A 195 29.90 -15.05 -30.72
C THR A 195 28.48 -14.91 -31.28
N HIS A 196 27.47 -15.17 -30.46
CA HIS A 196 26.06 -15.14 -30.84
C HIS A 196 25.23 -14.41 -29.77
N THR A 197 24.38 -13.48 -30.21
CA THR A 197 23.34 -12.85 -29.41
C THR A 197 21.99 -13.48 -29.74
N PHE A 198 21.32 -14.02 -28.74
CA PHE A 198 19.95 -14.51 -28.87
C PHE A 198 18.99 -13.36 -28.48
N TYR A 199 18.14 -12.96 -29.43
CA TYR A 199 17.16 -11.87 -29.29
C TYR A 199 15.87 -12.35 -28.63
#